data_AF-A0A0D0E5Z0-F1
#
_entry.id   AF-A0A0D0E5Z0-F1
#
_cell.length_a   1.000
_cell.length_b   1.000
_cell.length_c   1.000
_cell.angle_alpha   90.00
_cell.angle_beta   90.00
_cell.angle_gamma   90.00
#
_symmetry.space_group_name_H-M   'P 1'
#
loop_
_entity.id
_entity.type
_entity.pdbx_description
1 polymer ?
#
loop_
_entity_poly.entity_id
_entity_poly.type
_entity_poly.pdbx_seq_one_letter_code
_entity_poly.pdbx_strand_id
1 'polypeptide(L)'
;RLCPRFKKSGEFDRLRRELLAQFQRSERIVSFRSRVDDIARQRLASDAKLVDMPHDAIYRELVGEIDRYPIVERAVAEAPLLSDTSFAAAIHTSVQRILDESKVVKTNPEPGTFLDFSSSSFFLASG
;
A
#
# COMPACT_ATOMS: atom_id res chain seq x y z
N ARG A 1 -4.48 -12.33 10.89
CA ARG A 1 -3.57 -11.17 10.81
C ARG A 1 -4.10 -10.20 9.76
N LEU A 2 -4.33 -8.94 10.13
CA LEU A 2 -4.93 -7.90 9.26
C LEU A 2 -4.00 -7.47 8.11
N CYS A 3 -2.71 -7.29 8.39
CA CYS A 3 -1.74 -6.77 7.42
C CYS A 3 -1.57 -7.62 6.14
N PRO A 4 -1.46 -8.97 6.21
CA PRO A 4 -1.45 -9.80 4.99
C PRO A 4 -2.74 -9.72 4.16
N ARG A 5 -3.91 -9.59 4.81
CA ARG A 5 -5.21 -9.45 4.12
C ARG A 5 -5.33 -8.10 3.44
N PHE A 6 -4.90 -7.05 4.13
CA PHE A 6 -4.85 -5.70 3.58
C PHE A 6 -3.97 -5.63 2.32
N LYS A 7 -2.77 -6.23 2.37
CA LYS A 7 -1.91 -6.34 1.18
C LYS A 7 -2.56 -7.11 0.03
N LYS A 8 -3.21 -8.26 0.32
CA LYS A 8 -3.92 -9.06 -0.70
C LYS A 8 -5.15 -8.37 -1.29
N SER A 9 -5.76 -7.42 -0.59
CA SER A 9 -6.95 -6.69 -1.05
C SER A 9 -6.67 -5.68 -2.16
N GLY A 10 -5.40 -5.34 -2.43
CA GLY A 10 -5.03 -4.30 -3.37
C GLY A 10 -5.19 -2.85 -2.86
N GLU A 11 -5.79 -2.66 -1.68
CA GLU A 11 -5.94 -1.33 -1.05
C GLU A 11 -4.58 -0.68 -0.75
N PHE A 12 -3.56 -1.47 -0.40
CA PHE A 12 -2.20 -0.99 -0.22
C PHE A 12 -1.65 -0.33 -1.50
N ASP A 13 -1.82 -0.99 -2.65
CA ASP A 13 -1.36 -0.47 -3.93
C ASP A 13 -2.17 0.75 -4.39
N ARG A 14 -3.48 0.75 -4.12
CA ARG A 14 -4.33 1.92 -4.35
C ARG A 14 -3.83 3.14 -3.58
N LEU A 15 -3.62 3.00 -2.26
CA LEU A 15 -3.15 4.08 -1.39
C LEU A 15 -1.75 4.56 -1.79
N ARG A 16 -0.85 3.64 -2.16
CA ARG A 16 0.48 4.00 -2.67
C ARG A 16 0.39 4.88 -3.91
N ARG A 17 -0.46 4.54 -4.88
CA ARG A 17 -0.66 5.33 -6.11
C ARG A 17 -1.28 6.69 -5.81
N GLU A 18 -2.26 6.73 -4.92
CA GLU A 18 -2.92 7.97 -4.53
C GLU A 18 -1.96 8.93 -3.83
N LEU A 19 -1.16 8.44 -2.88
CA LEU A 19 -0.15 9.23 -2.19
C LEU A 19 0.91 9.76 -3.15
N LEU A 20 1.36 8.94 -4.10
CA LEU A 20 2.29 9.39 -5.14
C LEU A 20 1.68 10.49 -6.01
N ALA A 21 0.42 10.33 -6.44
CA ALA A 21 -0.27 11.33 -7.26
C ALA A 21 -0.46 12.65 -6.53
N GLN A 22 -0.81 12.62 -5.24
CA GLN A 22 -0.93 13.82 -4.41
C GLN A 22 0.42 14.51 -4.22
N PHE A 23 1.49 13.74 -3.98
CA PHE A 23 2.84 14.27 -3.89
C PHE A 23 3.26 14.99 -5.19
N GLN A 24 3.05 14.35 -6.34
CA GLN A 24 3.39 14.89 -7.67
C GLN A 24 2.63 16.17 -8.03
N ARG A 25 1.40 16.35 -7.53
CA ARG A 25 0.59 17.57 -7.76
C ARG A 25 0.92 18.71 -6.79
N SER A 26 1.65 18.43 -5.72
CA SER A 26 2.00 19.44 -4.72
C SER A 26 3.28 20.18 -5.09
N GLU A 27 3.43 21.42 -4.61
CA GLU A 27 4.64 22.22 -4.81
C GLU A 27 5.92 21.55 -4.27
N ARG A 28 5.77 20.56 -3.38
CA ARG A 28 6.88 19.76 -2.83
C ARG A 28 7.64 18.96 -3.87
N ILE A 29 7.03 18.63 -5.01
CA ILE A 29 7.77 17.98 -6.10
C ILE A 29 8.89 18.89 -6.63
N VAL A 30 8.70 20.21 -6.55
CA VAL A 30 9.69 21.20 -6.99
C VAL A 30 10.86 21.22 -6.01
N SER A 31 10.60 21.31 -4.70
CA SER A 31 11.66 21.27 -3.69
C SER A 31 12.39 19.92 -3.66
N PHE A 32 11.68 18.82 -3.90
CA PHE A 32 12.27 17.49 -4.04
C PHE A 32 13.21 17.42 -5.25
N ARG A 33 12.76 17.88 -6.42
CA ARG A 33 13.59 17.93 -7.64
C ARG A 33 14.80 18.83 -7.47
N SER A 34 14.65 20.01 -6.86
CA SER A 34 15.77 20.90 -6.57
C SER A 34 16.83 20.21 -5.74
N ARG A 35 16.46 19.49 -4.67
CA ARG A 35 17.42 18.75 -3.84
C ARG A 35 18.15 17.66 -4.62
N VAL A 36 17.44 16.94 -5.50
CA VAL A 36 18.05 15.93 -6.38
C VAL A 36 19.06 16.57 -7.34
N ASP A 37 18.66 17.68 -7.97
CA ASP A 37 19.52 18.43 -8.90
C ASP A 37 20.75 18.99 -8.18
N ASP A 38 20.59 19.51 -6.96
CA ASP A 38 21.68 20.06 -6.15
C ASP A 38 22.72 18.98 -5.81
N ILE A 39 22.28 17.79 -5.40
CA ILE A 39 23.16 16.65 -5.12
C ILE A 39 23.91 16.22 -6.38
N ALA A 40 23.19 16.11 -7.51
CA ALA A 40 23.81 15.73 -8.78
C ALA A 40 24.86 16.76 -9.24
N ARG A 41 24.54 18.06 -9.16
CA ARG A 41 25.47 19.15 -9.48
C ARG A 41 26.68 19.14 -8.55
N GLN A 42 26.48 18.97 -7.25
CA GLN A 42 27.56 18.89 -6.28
C GLN A 42 28.48 17.70 -6.57
N ARG A 43 27.92 16.54 -6.93
CA ARG A 43 28.69 15.35 -7.29
C ARG A 43 29.54 15.57 -8.53
N LEU A 44 28.95 16.12 -9.59
CA LEU A 44 29.66 16.46 -10.84
C LEU A 44 30.76 17.51 -10.62
N ALA A 45 30.51 18.51 -9.78
CA ALA A 45 31.51 19.54 -9.46
C ALA A 45 32.65 18.99 -8.58
N SER A 46 32.37 17.99 -7.74
CA SER A 46 33.35 17.40 -6.82
C SER A 46 34.27 16.36 -7.47
N ASP A 47 33.84 15.72 -8.56
CA ASP A 47 34.57 14.62 -9.19
C ASP A 47 34.70 14.84 -10.69
N ALA A 48 35.80 15.49 -11.08
CA ALA A 48 36.11 15.80 -12.47
C ALA A 48 36.20 14.55 -13.36
N LYS A 49 36.49 13.37 -12.79
CA LYS A 49 36.58 12.12 -13.55
C LYS A 49 35.23 11.69 -14.11
N LEU A 50 34.13 12.14 -13.51
CA LEU A 50 32.79 11.85 -14.01
C LEU A 50 32.55 12.50 -15.38
N VAL A 51 33.20 13.62 -15.69
CA VAL A 51 33.01 14.32 -16.97
C VAL A 51 33.57 13.50 -18.15
N ASP A 52 34.60 12.69 -17.90
CA ASP A 52 35.25 11.86 -18.92
C ASP A 52 34.59 10.49 -19.09
N MET A 53 33.57 10.17 -18.30
CA MET A 53 32.88 8.88 -18.33
C MET A 53 31.79 8.84 -19.41
N PRO A 54 31.44 7.65 -19.91
CA PRO A 54 30.26 7.49 -20.74
C PRO A 54 28.99 7.81 -19.96
N HIS A 55 28.00 8.37 -20.64
CA HIS A 55 26.76 8.88 -20.04
C HIS A 55 26.04 7.87 -19.12
N ASP A 56 26.00 6.59 -19.49
CA ASP A 56 25.37 5.55 -18.67
C ASP A 56 26.12 5.30 -17.36
N ALA A 57 27.44 5.44 -17.36
CA ALA A 57 28.25 5.32 -16.14
C ALA A 57 28.02 6.53 -15.22
N ILE A 58 27.97 7.74 -15.79
CA ILE A 58 27.63 8.96 -15.04
C ILE A 58 26.24 8.81 -14.41
N TYR A 59 25.25 8.38 -15.18
CA TYR A 59 23.88 8.19 -14.68
C TYR A 59 23.84 7.22 -13.49
N ARG A 60 24.52 6.07 -13.58
CA ARG A 60 24.59 5.11 -12.47
C ARG A 60 25.27 5.69 -11.23
N GLU A 61 26.36 6.42 -11.40
CA GLU A 61 27.05 7.10 -10.29
C GLU A 61 26.16 8.14 -9.62
N LEU A 62 25.47 8.98 -10.40
CA LEU A 62 24.58 10.01 -9.87
C LEU A 62 23.38 9.41 -9.14
N VAL A 63 22.74 8.38 -9.70
CA VAL A 63 21.67 7.66 -9.01
C VAL A 63 22.18 7.03 -7.71
N GLY A 64 23.35 6.38 -7.75
CA GLY A 64 23.97 5.79 -6.57
C GLY A 64 24.39 6.82 -5.51
N GLU A 65 24.70 8.06 -5.92
CA GLU A 65 24.93 9.18 -5.00
C GLU A 65 23.63 9.65 -4.37
N ILE A 66 22.59 9.88 -5.17
CA ILE A 66 21.27 10.32 -4.71
C ILE A 66 20.70 9.35 -3.67
N ASP A 67 20.84 8.04 -3.91
CA ASP A 67 20.37 6.98 -3.00
C ASP A 67 21.06 6.97 -1.63
N ARG A 68 22.21 7.64 -1.47
CA ARG A 68 22.87 7.78 -0.15
C ARG A 68 22.21 8.81 0.75
N TYR A 69 21.39 9.68 0.17
CA TYR A 69 20.67 10.70 0.92
C TYR A 69 19.23 10.23 1.18
N PRO A 70 18.70 10.35 2.40
CA PRO A 70 17.32 9.97 2.72
C PRO A 70 16.31 11.01 2.21
N ILE A 71 16.36 11.33 0.91
CA ILE A 71 15.59 12.43 0.31
C ILE A 71 14.10 12.09 0.30
N VAL A 72 13.76 10.83 0.04
CA VAL A 72 12.37 10.35 0.03
C VAL A 72 11.79 10.39 1.44
N GLU A 73 12.52 9.88 2.43
CA GLU A 73 12.09 9.86 3.83
C GLU A 73 11.89 11.28 4.36
N ARG A 74 12.80 12.20 4.02
CA ARG A 74 12.65 13.62 4.36
C ARG A 74 11.43 14.25 3.69
N ALA A 75 11.22 14.01 2.40
CA ALA A 75 10.08 14.53 1.68
C ALA A 75 8.74 13.99 2.21
N VAL A 76 8.72 12.74 2.70
CA VAL A 76 7.56 12.13 3.35
C VAL A 76 7.35 12.68 4.76
N ALA A 77 8.40 12.84 5.55
CA ALA A 77 8.31 13.38 6.91
C ALA A 77 7.85 14.85 6.93
N GLU A 78 8.24 15.63 5.92
CA GLU A 78 7.82 17.02 5.73
C GLU A 78 6.39 17.13 5.14
N ALA A 79 5.72 16.01 4.84
CA ALA A 79 4.41 16.04 4.20
C ALA A 79 3.25 15.99 5.20
N PRO A 80 2.35 17.01 5.24
CA PRO A 80 1.09 16.93 5.98
C PRO A 80 0.08 15.95 5.37
N LEU A 81 0.47 15.13 4.39
CA LEU A 81 -0.42 14.20 3.67
C LEU A 81 -1.04 13.16 4.60
N LEU A 82 -0.30 12.73 5.63
CA LEU A 82 -0.83 11.86 6.69
C LEU A 82 -1.69 12.61 7.71
N SER A 83 -1.64 13.94 7.70
CA SER A 83 -2.45 14.83 8.53
C SER A 83 -3.78 15.19 7.85
N ASP A 84 -3.97 14.84 6.57
CA ASP A 84 -5.24 15.00 5.88
C ASP A 84 -6.26 14.02 6.46
N THR A 85 -7.26 14.58 7.16
CA THR A 85 -8.37 13.84 7.75
C THR A 85 -9.15 13.00 6.75
N SER A 86 -9.20 13.40 5.48
CA SER A 86 -9.89 12.63 4.43
C SER A 86 -9.11 11.36 4.06
N PHE A 87 -7.79 11.44 3.99
CA PHE A 87 -6.91 10.31 3.73
C PHE A 87 -6.93 9.30 4.89
N ALA A 88 -6.88 9.79 6.13
CA ALA A 88 -7.00 8.95 7.32
C ALA A 88 -8.38 8.25 7.40
N ALA A 89 -9.46 8.96 7.08
CA ALA A 89 -10.80 8.39 7.03
C ALA A 89 -10.91 7.28 5.96
N ALA A 90 -10.33 7.50 4.77
CA ALA A 90 -10.32 6.50 3.70
C ALA A 90 -9.60 5.19 4.12
N ILE A 91 -8.46 5.31 4.81
CA ILE A 91 -7.76 4.14 5.37
C ILE A 91 -8.63 3.42 6.39
N HIS A 92 -9.26 4.17 7.31
CA HIS A 92 -10.12 3.60 8.34
C HIS A 92 -11.30 2.82 7.72
N THR A 93 -11.97 3.40 6.72
CA THR A 93 -13.05 2.75 5.98
C THR A 93 -12.57 1.48 5.28
N SER A 94 -11.44 1.51 4.56
CA SER A 94 -10.90 0.32 3.88
C SER A 94 -10.51 -0.79 4.88
N VAL A 95 -9.89 -0.44 6.01
CA VAL A 95 -9.55 -1.40 7.07
C VAL A 95 -10.81 -2.02 7.67
N GLN A 96 -11.82 -1.21 7.98
CA GLN A 96 -13.05 -1.67 8.58
C GLN A 96 -13.82 -2.61 7.65
N ARG A 97 -13.90 -2.28 6.35
CA ARG A 97 -14.45 -3.17 5.32
C ARG A 97 -13.78 -4.55 5.32
N ILE A 98 -12.45 -4.59 5.33
CA ILE A 98 -11.68 -5.85 5.32
C ILE A 98 -11.89 -6.66 6.61
N LEU A 99 -12.08 -5.98 7.74
CA LEU A 99 -12.42 -6.61 9.03
C LEU A 99 -13.83 -7.17 9.02
N ASP A 100 -14.81 -6.49 8.43
CA ASP A 100 -16.19 -6.96 8.41
C ASP A 100 -16.39 -8.11 7.41
N GLU A 101 -15.73 -8.08 6.25
CA GLU A 101 -15.62 -9.22 5.33
C GLU A 101 -14.99 -10.46 6.01
N SER A 102 -14.17 -10.27 7.05
CA SER A 102 -13.62 -11.39 7.83
C SER A 102 -14.64 -12.09 8.74
N LYS A 103 -15.69 -11.36 9.15
CA LYS A 103 -16.72 -11.86 10.04
C LYS A 103 -17.79 -12.63 9.26
N VAL A 104 -18.13 -12.19 8.05
CA VAL A 104 -19.17 -12.79 7.20
C VAL A 104 -18.82 -14.22 6.75
N VAL A 105 -17.53 -14.55 6.58
CA VAL A 105 -17.10 -15.90 6.15
C VAL A 105 -17.25 -16.97 7.25
N LYS A 106 -17.54 -16.60 8.50
CA LYS A 106 -17.69 -17.57 9.62
C LYS A 106 -19.12 -18.10 9.84
N THR A 107 -20.09 -17.71 9.03
CA THR A 107 -21.49 -18.18 9.16
C THR A 107 -21.98 -18.82 7.87
N ASN A 108 -21.43 -19.98 7.51
CA ASN A 108 -22.17 -20.96 6.74
C ASN A 108 -22.59 -22.08 7.71
N PRO A 109 -23.86 -22.17 8.12
CA PRO A 109 -24.37 -23.42 8.64
C PRO A 109 -24.39 -24.42 7.48
N GLU A 110 -23.60 -25.48 7.60
CA GLU A 110 -23.69 -26.68 6.76
C GLU A 110 -25.16 -27.13 6.66
N PRO A 111 -25.72 -27.37 5.47
CA PRO A 111 -27.05 -27.95 5.33
C PRO A 111 -27.00 -29.39 5.83
N GLY A 112 -27.64 -29.62 6.98
CA GLY A 112 -27.62 -30.89 7.69
C GLY A 112 -27.99 -32.08 6.82
N THR A 113 -27.05 -33.02 6.71
CA THR A 113 -27.32 -34.43 6.46
C THR A 113 -27.87 -35.04 7.75
N PHE A 114 -29.19 -34.97 7.94
CA PHE A 114 -29.89 -35.78 8.91
C PHE A 114 -30.69 -36.86 8.16
N LEU A 115 -30.01 -37.97 7.85
CA LEU A 115 -30.68 -39.24 7.56
C LEU A 115 -30.74 -40.00 8.87
N ASP A 116 -31.88 -39.91 9.56
CA ASP A 116 -32.17 -40.80 10.67
C ASP A 116 -33.11 -41.90 10.16
N PHE A 117 -32.58 -43.11 10.22
CA PHE A 117 -33.24 -44.34 9.81
C PHE A 117 -33.65 -45.06 11.08
N SER A 118 -34.90 -45.57 11.11
CA SER A 118 -35.43 -46.54 12.10
C SER A 118 -35.87 -45.91 13.44
N SER A 119 -37.01 -46.24 14.06
CA SER A 119 -37.87 -47.41 13.93
C SER A 119 -39.27 -47.13 14.52
N SER A 120 -40.28 -47.73 13.88
CA SER A 120 -41.51 -48.33 14.41
C SER A 120 -42.16 -47.81 15.71
N SER A 121 -43.45 -47.42 15.65
CA SER A 121 -44.60 -48.27 16.05
C SER A 121 -45.95 -47.52 16.19
N PHE A 122 -46.98 -48.10 15.55
CA PHE A 122 -48.38 -48.33 15.99
C PHE A 122 -49.49 -47.24 16.05
N PHE A 123 -50.56 -47.53 15.28
CA PHE A 123 -52.04 -47.34 15.49
C PHE A 123 -52.61 -45.90 15.59
N LEU A 124 -53.78 -45.49 15.09
CA LEU A 124 -55.06 -46.11 14.65
C LEU A 124 -55.94 -45.05 13.92
N ALA A 125 -56.96 -45.50 13.17
CA ALA A 125 -58.24 -44.83 12.81
C ALA A 125 -58.18 -43.69 11.74
N SER A 126 -59.08 -43.51 10.77
CA SER A 126 -60.45 -43.97 10.45
C SER A 126 -60.72 -43.75 8.95
N GLY A 127 -61.69 -44.47 8.37
CA GLY A 127 -62.26 -44.19 7.05
C GLY A 127 -62.91 -45.40 6.39
#